data_AF-A0A1G3XUA4-F1
#
_entry.id   AF-A0A1G3XUA4-F1
#
_cell.length_a   1.000
_cell.length_b   1.000
_cell.length_c   1.000
_cell.angle_alpha   90.00
_cell.angle_beta   90.00
_cell.angle_gamma   90.00
#
_symmetry.space_group_name_H-M   'P 1'
#
loop_
_entity.id
_entity.type
_entity.pdbx_description
1 polymer ?
#
loop_
_entity_poly.entity_id
_entity_poly.type
_entity_poly.pdbx_seq_one_letter_code
_entity_poly.pdbx_strand_id
1 'polypeptide(L)'
;MSTPESDKRRTVNINDKIAEELNRIANQEGKTLYSLINEIAVIGIDAYRRGFPLKDAVETRVFLDRVKRSRMILVNQDLWYTASGIAYRKDRDGWLNKAYEKAKWYGRLLSEESSDESFTESLRKMLYNLFWDCNEVQIRKNGEDTFDLRVFFIPEMPLQHASVVLRMVEGLLNSSGYAILRHTAEQGYLTILFKRVPLPDMQQ
;
A
#
# COMPACT_ATOMS: atom_id res chain seq x y z
N MET A 1 9.99 -43.93 -32.40
CA MET A 1 9.18 -43.87 -31.17
C MET A 1 9.99 -43.09 -30.14
N SER A 2 9.67 -41.82 -29.94
CA SER A 2 10.34 -40.98 -28.94
C SER A 2 9.75 -41.30 -27.57
N THR A 3 10.57 -41.82 -26.67
CA THR A 3 10.23 -42.06 -25.27
C THR A 3 9.80 -40.72 -24.63
N PRO A 4 8.73 -40.68 -23.82
CA PRO A 4 8.40 -39.46 -23.08
C PRO A 4 9.57 -39.15 -22.14
N GLU A 5 10.11 -37.93 -22.19
CA GLU A 5 11.08 -37.46 -21.21
C GLU A 5 10.47 -37.63 -19.81
N SER A 6 10.98 -38.61 -19.05
CA SER A 6 10.67 -38.76 -17.65
C SER A 6 11.06 -37.48 -16.92
N ASP A 7 10.15 -36.91 -16.14
CA ASP A 7 10.32 -35.65 -15.43
C ASP A 7 11.64 -35.67 -14.62
N LYS A 8 12.66 -35.00 -15.16
CA LYS A 8 14.05 -35.19 -14.74
C LYS A 8 14.25 -34.49 -13.39
N ARG A 9 14.32 -35.27 -12.31
CA ARG A 9 14.51 -34.73 -10.95
C ARG A 9 15.87 -34.05 -10.82
N ARG A 10 15.89 -32.88 -10.18
CA ARG A 10 17.11 -32.15 -9.82
C ARG A 10 17.12 -31.88 -8.31
N THR A 11 18.32 -31.94 -7.72
CA THR A 11 18.52 -31.61 -6.31
C THR A 11 18.69 -30.10 -6.17
N VAL A 12 18.02 -29.51 -5.18
CA VAL A 12 18.16 -28.10 -4.82
C VAL A 12 18.65 -28.03 -3.38
N ASN A 13 19.71 -27.28 -3.14
CA ASN A 13 20.22 -27.07 -1.79
C ASN A 13 19.39 -25.99 -1.11
N ILE A 14 18.81 -26.32 0.04
CA ILE A 14 17.98 -25.42 0.85
C ILE A 14 18.52 -25.48 2.28
N ASN A 15 18.43 -24.38 3.02
CA ASN A 15 18.77 -24.35 4.44
C ASN A 15 17.90 -25.36 5.23
N ASP A 16 18.50 -26.14 6.13
CA ASP A 16 17.80 -27.18 6.88
C ASP A 16 16.56 -26.67 7.62
N LYS A 17 16.63 -25.49 8.26
CA LYS A 17 15.48 -24.90 8.98
C LYS A 17 14.33 -24.58 8.02
N ILE A 18 14.65 -24.12 6.81
CA ILE A 18 13.65 -23.83 5.78
C ILE A 18 13.07 -25.15 5.24
N ALA A 19 13.89 -26.18 5.04
CA ALA A 19 13.44 -27.48 4.59
C ALA A 19 12.50 -28.16 5.60
N GLU A 20 12.82 -28.08 6.90
CA GLU A 20 11.95 -28.55 7.98
C GLU A 20 10.60 -27.85 7.98
N GLU A 21 10.60 -26.52 7.84
CA GLU A 21 9.36 -25.74 7.82
C GLU A 21 8.51 -26.02 6.58
N LEU A 22 9.12 -26.13 5.41
CA LEU A 22 8.43 -26.55 4.18
C LEU A 22 7.83 -27.96 4.32
N ASN A 23 8.54 -28.88 4.97
CA ASN A 23 8.02 -30.23 5.20
C ASN A 23 6.82 -30.23 6.16
N ARG A 24 6.85 -29.37 7.19
CA ARG A 24 5.72 -29.16 8.10
C ARG A 24 4.49 -28.62 7.35
N ILE A 25 4.66 -27.60 6.51
CA ILE A 25 3.59 -27.02 5.68
C ILE A 25 3.03 -28.09 4.72
N ALA A 26 3.90 -28.84 4.04
CA ALA A 26 3.49 -29.89 3.11
C ALA A 26 2.61 -30.94 3.82
N ASN A 27 3.03 -31.41 5.00
CA ASN A 27 2.26 -32.36 5.79
C ASN A 27 0.90 -31.80 6.24
N GLN A 28 0.83 -30.51 6.60
CA GLN A 28 -0.45 -29.85 6.95
C GLN A 28 -1.43 -29.78 5.79
N GLU A 29 -0.92 -29.66 4.56
CA GLU A 29 -1.74 -29.66 3.33
C GLU A 29 -1.94 -31.06 2.73
N GLY A 30 -1.44 -32.13 3.37
CA GLY A 30 -1.51 -33.49 2.84
C GLY A 30 -0.66 -33.72 1.58
N LYS A 31 0.38 -32.90 1.37
CA LYS A 31 1.27 -32.92 0.20
C LYS A 31 2.64 -33.51 0.57
N THR A 32 3.37 -34.01 -0.42
CA THR A 32 4.81 -34.30 -0.25
C THR A 32 5.62 -33.01 -0.32
N LEU A 33 6.79 -32.98 0.32
CA LEU A 33 7.73 -31.85 0.21
C LEU A 33 8.06 -31.52 -1.26
N TYR A 34 8.24 -32.55 -2.10
CA TYR A 34 8.49 -32.38 -3.53
C TYR A 34 7.33 -31.68 -4.24
N SER A 35 6.08 -32.09 -3.97
CA SER A 35 4.89 -31.48 -4.56
C SER A 35 4.75 -30.02 -4.17
N LEU A 36 4.96 -29.69 -2.88
CA LEU A 36 4.89 -28.31 -2.40
C LEU A 36 5.98 -27.43 -3.03
N ILE A 37 7.22 -27.91 -3.10
CA ILE A 37 8.33 -27.16 -3.72
C ILE A 37 8.04 -26.88 -5.20
N ASN A 38 7.55 -27.88 -5.93
CA ASN A 38 7.17 -27.70 -7.33
C ASN A 38 6.05 -26.66 -7.50
N GLU A 39 5.02 -26.71 -6.65
CA GLU A 39 3.93 -25.73 -6.68
C GLU A 39 4.44 -24.30 -6.43
N ILE A 40 5.27 -24.10 -5.39
CA ILE A 40 5.91 -22.81 -5.09
C ILE A 40 6.78 -22.35 -6.27
N ALA A 41 7.55 -23.23 -6.87
CA ALA A 41 8.40 -22.91 -8.02
C ALA A 41 7.58 -22.48 -9.24
N VAL A 42 6.47 -23.17 -9.53
CA VAL A 42 5.55 -22.82 -10.64
C VAL A 42 4.94 -21.45 -10.40
N ILE A 43 4.43 -21.18 -9.20
CA ILE A 43 3.84 -19.87 -8.84
C ILE A 43 4.90 -18.77 -8.92
N GLY A 44 6.12 -19.05 -8.45
CA GLY A 44 7.25 -18.11 -8.55
C GLY A 44 7.59 -17.77 -9.99
N ILE A 45 7.70 -18.76 -10.87
CA ILE A 45 7.97 -18.55 -12.29
C ILE A 45 6.85 -17.72 -12.94
N ASP A 46 5.59 -18.00 -12.64
CA ASP A 46 4.45 -17.22 -13.17
C ASP A 46 4.48 -15.76 -12.69
N ALA A 47 4.77 -15.52 -11.41
CA ALA A 47 4.93 -14.17 -10.86
C ALA A 47 6.03 -13.38 -11.61
N TYR A 48 7.23 -13.95 -11.74
CA TYR A 48 8.33 -13.30 -12.46
C TYR A 48 8.02 -13.06 -13.94
N ARG A 49 7.30 -13.97 -14.61
CA ARG A 49 6.84 -13.78 -15.99
C ARG A 49 5.84 -12.63 -16.13
N ARG A 50 5.04 -12.37 -15.10
CA ARG A 50 4.10 -11.24 -15.02
C ARG A 50 4.74 -9.94 -14.55
N GLY A 51 6.05 -9.94 -14.31
CA GLY A 51 6.82 -8.73 -13.99
C GLY A 51 6.78 -8.34 -12.51
N PHE A 52 6.39 -9.23 -11.60
CA PHE A 52 6.45 -8.96 -10.16
C PHE A 52 7.11 -10.12 -9.37
N PRO A 53 7.95 -9.82 -8.37
CA PRO A 53 8.53 -10.85 -7.51
C PRO A 53 7.50 -11.44 -6.53
N LEU A 54 7.74 -12.67 -6.05
CA LEU A 54 6.88 -13.33 -5.05
C LEU A 54 6.71 -12.51 -3.77
N LYS A 55 7.74 -11.76 -3.36
CA LYS A 55 7.71 -10.88 -2.19
C LYS A 55 6.57 -9.86 -2.31
N ASP A 56 6.42 -9.23 -3.47
CA ASP A 56 5.40 -8.20 -3.70
C ASP A 56 3.99 -8.79 -3.65
N ALA A 57 3.80 -10.03 -4.11
CA ALA A 57 2.53 -10.74 -4.01
C ALA A 57 2.13 -11.00 -2.55
N VAL A 58 3.09 -11.41 -1.71
CA VAL A 58 2.88 -11.62 -0.27
C VAL A 58 2.59 -10.28 0.43
N GLU A 59 3.39 -9.24 0.17
CA GLU A 59 3.18 -7.90 0.74
C GLU A 59 1.80 -7.33 0.38
N THR A 60 1.40 -7.46 -0.89
CA THR A 60 0.08 -7.04 -1.37
C THR A 60 -1.04 -7.79 -0.67
N ARG A 61 -0.92 -9.11 -0.49
CA ARG A 61 -1.93 -9.90 0.23
C ARG A 61 -2.07 -9.46 1.68
N VAL A 62 -0.96 -9.25 2.37
CA VAL A 62 -0.96 -8.76 3.76
C VAL A 62 -1.64 -7.39 3.85
N PHE A 63 -1.34 -6.48 2.91
CA PHE A 63 -1.99 -5.18 2.84
C PHE A 63 -3.51 -5.32 2.62
N LEU A 64 -3.94 -6.12 1.65
CA LEU A 64 -5.36 -6.34 1.36
C LEU A 64 -6.11 -6.95 2.56
N ASP A 65 -5.47 -7.84 3.32
CA ASP A 65 -6.08 -8.41 4.53
C ASP A 65 -6.24 -7.36 5.64
N ARG A 66 -5.31 -6.40 5.76
CA ARG A 66 -5.46 -5.25 6.67
C ARG A 66 -6.60 -4.33 6.22
N VAL A 67 -6.68 -4.03 4.93
CA VAL A 67 -7.75 -3.22 4.30
C VAL A 67 -9.13 -3.87 4.47
N LYS A 68 -9.25 -5.19 4.30
CA LYS A 68 -10.51 -5.90 4.52
C LYS A 68 -11.00 -5.78 5.96
N ARG A 69 -10.09 -5.80 6.93
CA ARG A 69 -10.42 -5.65 8.36
C ARG A 69 -10.87 -4.22 8.71
N SER A 70 -10.57 -3.21 7.90
CA SER A 70 -10.92 -1.81 8.16
C SER A 70 -12.26 -1.36 7.57
N ARG A 71 -13.12 -2.31 7.15
CA ARG A 71 -14.42 -2.04 6.50
C ARG A 71 -14.31 -1.27 5.19
N MET A 72 -13.17 -1.37 4.52
CA MET A 72 -13.01 -0.86 3.17
C MET A 72 -13.60 -1.84 2.16
N ILE A 73 -14.11 -1.29 1.07
CA ILE A 73 -14.65 -2.05 -0.07
C ILE A 73 -14.02 -1.54 -1.36
N LEU A 74 -13.98 -2.39 -2.37
CA LEU A 74 -13.61 -1.99 -3.73
C LEU A 74 -14.82 -1.37 -4.41
N VAL A 75 -14.62 -0.23 -5.06
CA VAL A 75 -15.66 0.50 -5.80
C VAL A 75 -15.09 0.84 -7.17
N ASN A 76 -15.94 0.78 -8.20
CA ASN A 76 -15.57 1.28 -9.52
C ASN A 76 -15.22 2.77 -9.43
N GLN A 77 -14.13 3.17 -10.08
CA GLN A 77 -13.57 4.52 -9.98
C GLN A 77 -14.54 5.61 -10.41
N ASP A 78 -15.21 5.47 -11.54
CA ASP A 78 -16.13 6.49 -12.07
C ASP A 78 -17.36 6.64 -11.17
N LEU A 79 -17.88 5.52 -10.65
CA LEU A 79 -18.95 5.54 -9.66
C LEU A 79 -18.51 6.25 -8.38
N TRP A 80 -17.28 5.99 -7.92
CA TRP A 80 -16.71 6.64 -6.75
C TRP A 80 -16.53 8.14 -6.94
N TYR A 81 -15.95 8.57 -8.06
CA TYR A 81 -15.79 9.99 -8.40
C TYR A 81 -17.14 10.70 -8.49
N THR A 82 -18.14 10.06 -9.11
CA THR A 82 -19.49 10.61 -9.23
C THR A 82 -20.14 10.78 -7.86
N ALA A 83 -20.12 9.74 -7.03
CA ALA A 83 -20.70 9.77 -5.68
C ALA A 83 -19.97 10.79 -4.78
N SER A 84 -18.64 10.81 -4.81
CA SER A 84 -17.82 11.76 -4.06
C SER A 84 -18.09 13.20 -4.52
N GLY A 85 -18.22 13.44 -5.82
CA GLY A 85 -18.55 14.76 -6.37
C GLY A 85 -19.93 15.26 -5.94
N ILE A 86 -20.93 14.38 -5.88
CA ILE A 86 -22.27 14.71 -5.34
C ILE A 86 -22.18 15.05 -3.84
N ALA A 87 -21.51 14.22 -3.05
CA ALA A 87 -21.33 14.44 -1.61
C ALA A 87 -20.61 15.77 -1.33
N TYR A 88 -19.52 16.02 -2.06
CA TYR A 88 -18.73 17.25 -1.95
C TYR A 88 -19.56 18.50 -2.27
N ARG A 89 -20.40 18.49 -3.31
CA ARG A 89 -21.26 19.63 -3.65
C ARG A 89 -22.35 19.88 -2.61
N LYS A 90 -22.85 18.82 -1.98
CA LYS A 90 -23.95 18.91 -0.99
C LYS A 90 -23.46 19.42 0.37
N ASP A 91 -22.32 18.91 0.84
CA ASP A 91 -21.72 19.24 2.12
C ASP A 91 -20.21 19.04 2.04
N ARG A 92 -19.52 20.07 1.50
CA ARG A 92 -18.09 20.05 1.27
C ARG A 92 -17.33 19.77 2.55
N ASP A 93 -17.55 20.58 3.58
CA ASP A 93 -16.75 20.54 4.80
C ASP A 93 -17.02 19.26 5.60
N GLY A 94 -18.28 18.82 5.68
CA GLY A 94 -18.62 17.56 6.33
C GLY A 94 -18.05 16.34 5.60
N TRP A 95 -18.03 16.35 4.26
CA TRP A 95 -17.41 15.27 3.47
C TRP A 95 -15.89 15.23 3.64
N LEU A 96 -15.23 16.38 3.54
CA LEU A 96 -13.78 16.53 3.73
C LEU A 96 -13.35 16.16 5.15
N ASN A 97 -14.16 16.51 6.16
CA ASN A 97 -13.91 16.12 7.55
C ASN A 97 -14.05 14.61 7.75
N LYS A 98 -15.06 13.97 7.13
CA LYS A 98 -15.19 12.50 7.16
C LYS A 98 -13.99 11.82 6.51
N ALA A 99 -13.54 12.31 5.36
CA ALA A 99 -12.35 11.77 4.68
C ALA A 99 -11.10 11.86 5.58
N TYR A 100 -10.90 13.01 6.21
CA TYR A 100 -9.82 13.25 7.17
C TYR A 100 -9.87 12.29 8.37
N GLU A 101 -11.01 12.20 9.06
CA GLU A 101 -11.16 11.35 10.25
C GLU A 101 -11.00 9.86 9.93
N LYS A 102 -11.48 9.40 8.77
CA LYS A 102 -11.29 8.01 8.34
C LYS A 102 -9.83 7.72 7.99
N ALA A 103 -9.12 8.70 7.42
CA ALA A 103 -7.74 8.50 7.02
C ALA A 103 -6.74 8.46 8.18
N LYS A 104 -7.09 8.99 9.36
CA LYS A 104 -6.30 8.80 10.59
C LYS A 104 -6.08 7.33 10.95
N TRP A 105 -6.99 6.44 10.55
CA TRP A 105 -6.80 5.01 10.76
C TRP A 105 -5.60 4.48 9.95
N TYR A 106 -5.37 4.99 8.73
CA TYR A 106 -4.22 4.58 7.92
C TYR A 106 -2.89 5.03 8.52
N GLY A 107 -2.82 6.23 9.11
CA GLY A 107 -1.57 6.68 9.72
C GLY A 107 -1.17 5.88 10.97
N ARG A 108 -2.13 5.21 11.64
CA ARG A 108 -1.82 4.20 12.68
C ARG A 108 -1.15 2.95 12.14
N LEU A 109 -1.31 2.64 10.85
CA LEU A 109 -0.56 1.54 10.23
C LEU A 109 0.90 1.93 9.94
N LEU A 110 1.20 3.24 9.94
CA LEU A 110 2.54 3.79 9.71
C LEU A 110 3.24 4.25 11.00
N SER A 111 2.54 4.26 12.14
CA SER A 111 3.10 4.76 13.41
C SER A 111 4.12 3.82 14.05
N GLU A 112 4.28 2.60 13.53
CA GLU A 112 5.28 1.63 13.99
C GLU A 112 6.68 1.88 13.37
N GLU A 113 6.78 2.80 12.41
CA GLU A 113 8.02 3.10 11.70
C GLU A 113 9.00 3.89 12.58
N SER A 114 10.24 3.41 12.66
CA SER A 114 11.25 3.89 13.61
C SER A 114 12.11 5.04 13.08
N SER A 115 12.05 5.32 11.77
CA SER A 115 12.78 6.41 11.12
C SER A 115 11.94 7.11 10.05
N ASP A 116 12.27 8.37 9.76
CA ASP A 116 11.60 9.12 8.68
C ASP A 116 11.77 8.45 7.30
N GLU A 117 12.89 7.77 7.07
CA GLU A 117 13.13 7.04 5.83
C GLU A 117 12.16 5.86 5.70
N SER A 118 12.04 5.06 6.76
CA SER A 118 11.07 3.95 6.80
C SER A 118 9.62 4.45 6.67
N PHE A 119 9.29 5.55 7.34
CA PHE A 119 7.98 6.19 7.23
C PHE A 119 7.67 6.66 5.82
N THR A 120 8.59 7.37 5.15
CA THR A 120 8.37 7.91 3.80
C THR A 120 8.27 6.80 2.76
N GLU A 121 9.01 5.71 2.89
CA GLU A 121 8.86 4.52 2.04
C GLU A 121 7.51 3.84 2.26
N SER A 122 7.11 3.61 3.50
CA SER A 122 5.80 3.00 3.82
C SER A 122 4.63 3.90 3.40
N LEU A 123 4.75 5.22 3.54
CA LEU A 123 3.79 6.19 3.01
C LEU A 123 3.68 6.08 1.48
N ARG A 124 4.81 6.04 0.77
CA ARG A 124 4.84 5.89 -0.69
C ARG A 124 4.09 4.62 -1.13
N LYS A 125 4.43 3.48 -0.54
CA LYS A 125 3.76 2.19 -0.82
C LYS A 125 2.27 2.24 -0.50
N MET A 126 1.91 2.85 0.62
CA MET A 126 0.50 2.98 1.02
C MET A 126 -0.31 3.80 0.02
N LEU A 127 0.24 4.92 -0.49
CA LEU A 127 -0.44 5.73 -1.48
C LEU A 127 -0.70 4.95 -2.78
N TYR A 128 0.30 4.22 -3.29
CA TYR A 128 0.09 3.34 -4.46
C TYR A 128 -0.96 2.26 -4.21
N ASN A 129 -0.99 1.69 -3.01
CA ASN A 129 -1.93 0.62 -2.70
C ASN A 129 -3.36 1.10 -2.45
N LEU A 130 -3.54 2.33 -1.95
CA LEU A 130 -4.85 2.93 -1.69
C LEU A 130 -5.46 3.60 -2.93
N PHE A 131 -4.63 4.21 -3.77
CA PHE A 131 -5.06 5.01 -4.91
C PHE A 131 -4.55 4.39 -6.20
N TRP A 132 -5.36 3.51 -6.80
CA TRP A 132 -4.99 2.79 -8.02
C TRP A 132 -4.94 3.67 -9.28
N ASP A 133 -5.43 4.90 -9.18
CA ASP A 133 -5.32 5.98 -10.15
C ASP A 133 -4.03 6.82 -9.95
N CYS A 134 -3.17 6.45 -8.99
CA CYS A 134 -1.88 7.07 -8.76
C CYS A 134 -0.82 6.50 -9.70
N ASN A 135 -0.26 7.37 -10.55
CA ASN A 135 0.81 7.02 -11.49
C ASN A 135 2.19 7.14 -10.84
N GLU A 136 2.39 8.15 -10.00
CA GLU A 136 3.69 8.43 -9.40
C GLU A 136 3.57 9.13 -8.04
N VAL A 137 4.41 8.69 -7.09
CA VAL A 137 4.59 9.30 -5.77
C VAL A 137 6.06 9.65 -5.58
N GLN A 138 6.36 10.94 -5.43
CA GLN A 138 7.69 11.42 -5.08
C GLN A 138 7.67 11.97 -3.65
N ILE A 139 8.63 11.55 -2.83
CA ILE A 139 8.85 12.12 -1.49
C ILE A 139 10.32 12.46 -1.39
N ARG A 140 10.62 13.73 -1.08
CA ARG A 140 11.98 14.24 -0.93
C ARG A 140 12.12 14.95 0.40
N LYS A 141 13.24 14.72 1.07
CA LYS A 141 13.59 15.49 2.27
C LYS A 141 13.94 16.92 1.85
N ASN A 142 13.36 17.90 2.54
CA ASN A 142 13.45 19.33 2.25
C ASN A 142 13.75 20.12 3.55
N GLY A 143 14.86 19.78 4.21
CA GLY A 143 15.24 20.29 5.54
C GLY A 143 15.45 19.17 6.56
N GLU A 144 15.67 19.51 7.82
CA GLU A 144 15.98 18.54 8.88
C GLU A 144 14.78 17.61 9.17
N ASP A 145 13.58 18.17 9.27
CA ASP A 145 12.32 17.45 9.59
C ASP A 145 11.19 17.75 8.61
N THR A 146 11.52 18.26 7.42
CA THR A 146 10.54 18.72 6.43
C THR A 146 10.66 17.91 5.15
N PHE A 147 9.53 17.64 4.51
CA PHE A 147 9.40 16.75 3.36
C PHE A 147 8.48 17.36 2.30
N ASP A 148 8.85 17.19 1.03
CA ASP A 148 8.05 17.54 -0.15
C ASP A 148 7.47 16.24 -0.72
N LEU A 149 6.15 16.08 -0.63
CA LEU A 149 5.38 15.02 -1.25
C LEU A 149 4.72 15.56 -2.51
N ARG A 150 4.91 14.86 -3.63
CA ARG A 150 4.20 15.09 -4.89
C ARG A 150 3.52 13.80 -5.30
N VAL A 151 2.25 13.91 -5.66
CA VAL A 151 1.46 12.78 -6.11
C VAL A 151 0.83 13.12 -7.45
N PHE A 152 1.11 12.28 -8.44
CA PHE A 152 0.58 12.37 -9.78
C PHE A 152 -0.47 11.27 -9.96
N PHE A 153 -1.68 11.67 -10.31
CA PHE A 153 -2.79 10.79 -10.64
C PHE A 153 -3.03 10.81 -12.15
N ILE A 154 -4.01 10.04 -12.61
CA ILE A 154 -4.52 10.15 -13.98
C ILE A 154 -5.09 11.57 -14.23
N PRO A 155 -4.93 12.13 -15.45
CA PRO A 155 -5.43 13.46 -15.79
C PRO A 155 -6.94 13.64 -15.58
N GLU A 156 -7.72 12.57 -15.69
CA GLU A 156 -9.18 12.56 -15.57
C GLU A 156 -9.66 12.71 -14.12
N MET A 157 -8.78 12.58 -13.13
CA MET A 157 -9.14 12.69 -11.72
C MET A 157 -9.71 14.09 -11.41
N PRO A 158 -10.98 14.23 -11.00
CA PRO A 158 -11.58 15.53 -10.75
C PRO A 158 -10.95 16.29 -9.57
N LEU A 159 -10.93 17.63 -9.62
CA LEU A 159 -10.41 18.47 -8.53
C LEU A 159 -11.09 18.22 -7.17
N GLN A 160 -12.39 17.91 -7.18
CA GLN A 160 -13.11 17.56 -5.95
C GLN A 160 -12.55 16.27 -5.34
N HIS A 161 -12.16 15.31 -6.18
CA HIS A 161 -11.53 14.09 -5.74
C HIS A 161 -10.11 14.36 -5.20
N ALA A 162 -9.32 15.18 -5.90
CA ALA A 162 -8.01 15.64 -5.42
C ALA A 162 -8.11 16.28 -4.01
N SER A 163 -9.13 17.10 -3.78
CA SER A 163 -9.38 17.72 -2.47
C SER A 163 -9.68 16.70 -1.36
N VAL A 164 -10.41 15.63 -1.69
CA VAL A 164 -10.69 14.52 -0.76
C VAL A 164 -9.41 13.77 -0.45
N VAL A 165 -8.61 13.43 -1.46
CA VAL A 165 -7.33 12.75 -1.28
C VAL A 165 -6.37 13.59 -0.44
N LEU A 166 -6.25 14.90 -0.69
CA LEU A 166 -5.47 15.82 0.13
C LEU A 166 -5.86 15.74 1.61
N ARG A 167 -7.17 15.77 1.91
CA ARG A 167 -7.67 15.66 3.29
C ARG A 167 -7.43 14.29 3.90
N MET A 168 -7.44 13.22 3.10
CA MET A 168 -7.04 11.90 3.56
C MET A 168 -5.56 11.86 3.91
N VAL A 169 -4.68 12.38 3.04
CA VAL A 169 -3.24 12.46 3.32
C VAL A 169 -2.97 13.28 4.57
N GLU A 170 -3.67 14.39 4.77
CA GLU A 170 -3.56 15.19 6.00
C GLU A 170 -3.96 14.41 7.25
N GLY A 171 -5.07 13.67 7.21
CA GLY A 171 -5.51 12.84 8.33
C GLY A 171 -4.50 11.75 8.69
N LEU A 172 -3.96 11.10 7.66
CA LEU A 172 -2.89 10.11 7.78
C LEU A 172 -1.65 10.75 8.43
N LEU A 173 -1.11 11.82 7.86
CA LEU A 173 0.11 12.49 8.33
C LEU A 173 -0.03 12.95 9.79
N ASN A 174 -1.15 13.61 10.13
CA ASN A 174 -1.40 14.09 11.50
C ASN A 174 -1.44 12.95 12.51
N SER A 175 -2.04 11.81 12.15
CA SER A 175 -2.07 10.64 13.03
C SER A 175 -0.72 9.94 13.19
N SER A 176 0.24 10.21 12.30
CA SER A 176 1.61 9.69 12.35
C SER A 176 2.63 10.70 12.90
N GLY A 177 2.18 11.82 13.47
CA GLY A 177 3.08 12.84 14.05
C GLY A 177 3.69 13.80 13.03
N TYR A 178 3.01 14.05 11.92
CA TYR A 178 3.41 15.04 10.92
C TYR A 178 2.32 16.09 10.71
N ALA A 179 2.69 17.33 10.41
CA ALA A 179 1.75 18.38 10.06
C ALA A 179 2.05 18.95 8.68
N ILE A 180 0.99 19.23 7.91
CA ILE A 180 1.09 19.93 6.64
C ILE A 180 1.41 21.41 6.90
N LEU A 181 2.46 21.90 6.25
CA LEU A 181 2.87 23.31 6.23
C LEU A 181 2.22 24.07 5.07
N ARG A 182 2.19 23.43 3.90
CA ARG A 182 1.63 23.99 2.67
C ARG A 182 1.15 22.85 1.78
N HIS A 183 0.12 23.11 1.00
CA HIS A 183 -0.33 22.18 -0.02
C HIS A 183 -0.86 22.92 -1.25
N THR A 184 -0.88 22.21 -2.37
CA THR A 184 -1.65 22.56 -3.56
C THR A 184 -2.39 21.32 -4.03
N ALA A 185 -3.66 21.48 -4.41
CA ALA A 185 -4.43 20.44 -5.07
C ALA A 185 -4.92 20.96 -6.41
N GLU A 186 -4.57 20.24 -7.47
CA GLU A 186 -4.96 20.48 -8.84
C GLU A 186 -5.58 19.21 -9.43
N GLN A 187 -6.16 19.33 -10.62
CA GLN A 187 -6.66 18.17 -11.34
C GLN A 187 -5.51 17.20 -11.61
N GLY A 188 -5.64 15.93 -11.21
CA GLY A 188 -4.60 14.93 -11.40
C GLY A 188 -3.31 15.12 -10.59
N TYR A 189 -3.20 16.11 -9.69
CA TYR A 189 -1.92 16.45 -9.07
C TYR A 189 -2.05 17.04 -7.66
N LEU A 190 -1.18 16.59 -6.74
CA LEU A 190 -1.08 17.11 -5.37
C LEU A 190 0.37 17.44 -5.03
N THR A 191 0.58 18.57 -4.36
CA THR A 191 1.83 18.88 -3.64
C THR A 191 1.56 19.13 -2.19
N ILE A 192 2.40 18.58 -1.31
CA ILE A 192 2.27 18.70 0.14
C ILE A 192 3.67 18.88 0.72
N LEU A 193 3.89 20.04 1.33
CA LEU A 193 5.02 20.28 2.21
C LEU A 193 4.56 19.94 3.63
N PHE A 194 5.21 18.99 4.29
CA PHE A 194 4.87 18.57 5.64
C PHE A 194 6.11 18.43 6.50
N LYS A 195 5.95 18.57 7.81
CA LYS A 195 7.04 18.41 8.77
C LYS A 195 6.68 17.47 9.91
N ARG A 196 7.69 16.87 10.53
CA ARG A 196 7.50 16.14 11.77
C ARG A 196 7.13 17.11 12.88
N VAL A 197 6.17 16.71 13.72
CA VAL A 197 5.74 17.45 14.90
C VAL A 197 5.84 16.48 16.08
N PRO A 198 6.45 16.87 17.21
CA PRO A 198 6.40 16.06 18.41
C PRO A 198 4.94 15.74 18.72
N LEU A 199 4.58 14.45 18.74
CA LEU A 199 3.27 14.05 19.24
C LEU A 199 3.20 14.55 20.69
N PRO A 200 2.13 15.26 21.11
CA PRO A 200 1.98 15.64 22.51
C PRO A 200 2.08 14.36 23.34
N ASP A 201 2.91 14.39 24.39
CA ASP A 201 3.13 13.28 25.30
C ASP A 201 1.77 12.65 25.63
N MET A 202 1.53 11.44 25.15
CA MET A 202 0.41 10.65 25.61
C MET A 202 0.74 10.28 27.04
N GLN A 203 0.30 11.13 27.97
CA GLN A 203 0.35 10.84 29.41
C GLN A 203 -0.26 9.45 29.63
N GLN A 204 0.59 8.54 30.09
CA GLN A 204 0.23 7.22 30.57
C GLN A 204 -0.61 7.33 31.84
#